data_AF-A0A8X6PWV0-F1
#
_entry.id   AF-A0A8X6PWV0-F1
#
_cell.length_a   1.000
_cell.length_b   1.000
_cell.length_c   1.000
_cell.angle_alpha   90.00
_cell.angle_beta   90.00
_cell.angle_gamma   90.00
#
_symmetry.space_group_name_H-M   'P 1'
#
loop_
_entity.id
_entity.type
_entity.pdbx_description
1 polymer ?
#
loop_
_entity_poly.entity_id
_entity_poly.type
_entity_poly.pdbx_seq_one_letter_code
_entity_poly.pdbx_strand_id
1 'polypeptide(L)'
;MGVSLYFVFQELTGGWTVSGDFNINDWNFQRTLEVQHNHYGACSFFSWTVQPDLKNSSRNTIALDEPHLTLHSRNYYLNDTKDDKILDAGLTHMTKVGVLLGGEEYATNLQMKDILDFETKLAE
;
A
#
# COMPACT_ATOMS: atom_id res chain seq x y z
N MET A 1 -15.52 -3.77 -19.24
CA MET A 1 -15.09 -2.36 -19.05
C MET A 1 -14.23 -2.10 -17.81
N GLY A 2 -13.96 -3.07 -16.92
CA GLY A 2 -13.11 -2.84 -15.73
C GLY A 2 -11.59 -2.92 -15.95
N VAL A 3 -11.17 -3.42 -17.11
CA VAL A 3 -9.74 -3.62 -17.45
C VAL A 3 -9.04 -2.28 -17.72
N SER A 4 -9.73 -1.25 -18.22
CA SER A 4 -9.10 0.00 -18.65
C SER A 4 -8.45 0.81 -17.53
N LEU A 5 -9.00 0.82 -16.31
CA LEU A 5 -8.51 1.69 -15.24
C LEU A 5 -7.27 1.12 -14.55
N TYR A 6 -7.21 -0.20 -14.38
CA TYR A 6 -6.06 -0.88 -13.77
C TYR A 6 -4.81 -0.75 -14.64
N PHE A 7 -4.94 -0.89 -15.97
CA PHE A 7 -3.83 -0.69 -16.88
C PHE A 7 -3.29 0.74 -16.84
N VAL A 8 -4.16 1.75 -16.81
CA VAL A 8 -3.75 3.16 -16.67
C VAL A 8 -3.01 3.39 -15.35
N PHE A 9 -3.47 2.78 -14.25
CA PHE A 9 -2.76 2.85 -12.97
C PHE A 9 -1.34 2.27 -13.09
N GLN A 10 -1.19 1.07 -13.65
CA GLN A 10 0.11 0.41 -13.80
C GLN A 10 1.08 1.23 -14.67
N GLU A 11 0.60 1.83 -15.76
CA GLU A 11 1.41 2.73 -16.60
C GLU A 11 1.89 3.98 -15.85
N LEU A 12 1.05 4.54 -14.98
CA LEU A 12 1.39 5.75 -14.22
C LEU A 12 2.33 5.46 -13.04
N THR A 13 2.25 4.28 -12.44
CA THR A 13 3.06 3.88 -11.27
C THR A 13 4.29 3.04 -11.62
N GLY A 14 4.47 2.65 -12.89
CA GLY A 14 5.63 1.89 -13.35
C GLY A 14 5.54 0.39 -13.05
N GLY A 15 4.33 -0.15 -12.92
CA GLY A 15 4.12 -1.59 -12.74
C GLY A 15 4.09 -2.06 -11.28
N TRP A 16 3.92 -3.37 -11.13
CA TRP A 16 4.04 -4.10 -9.87
C TRP A 16 4.79 -5.41 -10.11
N THR A 17 5.72 -5.75 -9.23
CA THR A 17 6.58 -6.96 -9.33
C THR A 17 5.78 -8.27 -9.40
N VAL A 18 4.53 -8.27 -8.97
CA VAL A 18 3.63 -9.44 -8.98
C VAL A 18 3.04 -9.69 -10.37
N SER A 19 2.55 -8.65 -11.05
CA SER A 19 1.80 -8.77 -12.31
C SER A 19 2.67 -8.80 -13.57
N GLY A 20 4.00 -8.64 -13.42
CA GLY A 20 4.94 -8.53 -14.53
C GLY A 20 5.15 -7.08 -14.99
N ASP A 21 6.17 -6.87 -15.82
CA ASP A 21 6.59 -5.59 -16.43
C ASP A 21 7.21 -4.53 -15.51
N PHE A 22 7.43 -4.83 -14.23
CA PHE A 22 8.18 -3.94 -13.33
C PHE A 22 9.69 -3.94 -13.64
N ASN A 23 10.27 -2.75 -13.81
CA ASN A 23 11.71 -2.54 -13.93
C ASN A 23 12.20 -1.50 -12.91
N ILE A 24 13.02 -1.92 -11.95
CA ILE A 24 13.57 -1.05 -10.91
C ILE A 24 14.40 0.12 -11.47
N ASN A 25 15.04 -0.05 -12.62
CA ASN A 25 15.87 0.99 -13.23
C ASN A 25 15.02 2.10 -13.87
N ASP A 26 13.80 1.78 -14.29
CA ASP A 26 12.86 2.73 -14.89
C ASP A 26 11.91 3.31 -13.82
N TRP A 27 11.83 2.67 -12.66
CA TRP A 27 10.91 3.03 -11.60
C TRP A 27 11.39 4.23 -10.77
N ASN A 28 10.48 5.15 -10.49
CA ASN A 28 10.73 6.32 -9.66
C ASN A 28 9.81 6.32 -8.44
N PHE A 29 10.39 6.15 -7.25
CA PHE A 29 9.66 6.09 -6.00
C PHE A 29 8.83 7.35 -5.71
N GLN A 30 9.44 8.54 -5.83
CA GLN A 30 8.78 9.82 -5.53
C GLN A 30 7.57 10.04 -6.43
N ARG A 31 7.73 9.85 -7.75
CA ARG A 31 6.64 9.98 -8.72
C ARG A 31 5.51 9.01 -8.42
N THR A 32 5.85 7.76 -8.09
CA THR A 32 4.86 6.73 -7.74
C THR A 32 4.04 7.14 -6.53
N LEU A 33 4.70 7.66 -5.48
CA LEU A 33 4.01 8.18 -4.30
C LEU A 33 3.12 9.38 -4.60
N GLU A 34 3.58 10.33 -5.40
CA GLU A 34 2.80 11.49 -5.78
C GLU A 34 1.55 11.10 -6.58
N VAL A 35 1.67 10.14 -7.50
CA VAL A 35 0.54 9.61 -8.28
C VAL A 35 -0.44 8.87 -7.36
N GLN A 36 0.05 7.94 -6.53
CA GLN A 36 -0.80 7.18 -5.61
C GLN A 36 -1.58 8.10 -4.67
N HIS A 37 -0.92 9.08 -4.06
CA HIS A 37 -1.57 10.05 -3.20
C HIS A 37 -2.51 10.98 -3.94
N ASN A 38 -2.02 11.72 -4.92
CA ASN A 38 -2.74 12.87 -5.45
C ASN A 38 -3.79 12.49 -6.50
N HIS A 39 -3.64 11.35 -7.19
CA HIS A 39 -4.65 10.88 -8.16
C HIS A 39 -5.58 9.82 -7.58
N TYR A 40 -5.07 8.95 -6.70
CA TYR A 40 -5.84 7.79 -6.22
C TYR A 40 -6.21 7.85 -4.73
N GLY A 41 -5.71 8.84 -3.98
CA GLY A 41 -5.93 8.94 -2.54
C GLY A 41 -5.30 7.79 -1.74
N ALA A 42 -4.41 7.01 -2.36
CA ALA A 42 -3.76 5.86 -1.74
C ALA A 42 -2.51 6.32 -0.99
N CYS A 43 -2.55 6.23 0.34
CA CYS A 43 -1.52 6.75 1.23
C CYS A 43 -0.76 5.61 1.93
N SER A 44 0.27 5.04 1.28
CA SER A 44 0.91 3.81 1.76
C SER A 44 1.87 3.99 2.95
N PHE A 45 2.73 5.01 2.96
CA PHE A 45 3.79 5.15 3.99
C PHE A 45 3.52 6.22 5.05
N PHE A 46 2.80 7.27 4.65
CA PHE A 46 2.34 8.38 5.46
C PHE A 46 1.28 9.07 4.61
N SER A 47 0.33 9.76 5.22
CA SER A 47 -0.60 10.60 4.45
C SER A 47 -0.18 12.06 4.53
N TRP A 48 -0.48 12.83 3.49
CA TRP A 48 -0.38 14.29 3.54
C TRP A 48 -1.69 14.94 3.15
N THR A 49 -2.05 15.99 3.88
CA THR A 49 -3.26 16.78 3.60
C THR A 49 -3.00 18.26 3.83
N VAL A 50 -3.80 19.10 3.18
CA VAL A 50 -3.82 20.54 3.45
C VAL A 50 -4.90 20.78 4.49
N GLN A 51 -4.51 21.25 5.67
CA GLN A 51 -5.41 21.51 6.79
C GLN A 51 -5.23 22.94 7.31
N PRO A 52 -6.24 23.54 7.96
CA PRO A 52 -6.06 24.80 8.68
C PRO A 52 -4.94 24.68 9.72
N ASP A 53 -4.11 25.71 9.83
CA ASP A 53 -3.06 25.76 10.85
C ASP A 53 -3.70 25.82 12.24
N LEU A 54 -3.34 24.85 13.10
CA LEU A 54 -3.87 24.72 14.46
C LEU A 54 -3.62 25.94 15.34
N LYS A 55 -2.57 26.73 15.05
CA LYS A 55 -2.21 27.95 15.76
C LYS A 55 -2.79 29.21 15.11
N ASN A 56 -3.11 29.16 13.81
CA ASN A 56 -3.68 30.28 13.07
C ASN A 56 -4.59 29.82 11.92
N SER A 57 -5.88 29.72 12.20
CA SER A 57 -6.89 29.25 11.23
C SER A 57 -7.08 30.13 9.99
N SER A 58 -6.43 31.29 9.90
CA SER A 58 -6.39 32.09 8.66
C SER A 58 -5.35 31.58 7.65
N ARG A 59 -4.57 30.55 7.99
CA ARG A 59 -3.55 29.91 7.14
C ARG A 59 -3.80 28.42 7.07
N ASN A 60 -3.23 27.80 6.03
CA ASN A 60 -3.17 26.35 5.90
C ASN A 60 -1.74 25.86 6.06
N THR A 61 -1.61 24.63 6.54
CA THR A 61 -0.35 23.88 6.65
C THR A 61 -0.49 22.54 5.96
N ILE A 62 0.64 21.99 5.51
CA ILE A 62 0.71 20.57 5.13
C ILE A 62 0.81 19.77 6.43
N ALA A 63 -0.20 18.96 6.69
CA ALA A 63 -0.19 18.01 7.78
C ALA A 63 0.28 16.64 7.25
N LEU A 64 1.18 16.01 7.98
CA LEU A 64 1.60 14.63 7.76
C LEU A 64 0.98 13.77 8.86
N ASP A 65 0.46 12.61 8.49
CA ASP A 65 -0.14 11.64 9.43
C ASP A 65 0.42 10.23 9.19
N GLU A 66 0.10 9.33 10.11
CA GLU A 66 0.53 7.93 10.12
C GLU A 66 0.18 7.16 8.82
N PRO A 67 0.94 6.09 8.49
CA PRO A 67 0.62 5.20 7.39
C PRO A 67 -0.75 4.53 7.57
N HIS A 68 -1.41 4.25 6.45
CA HIS A 68 -2.50 3.28 6.47
C HIS A 68 -1.92 1.86 6.43
N LEU A 69 -2.38 1.01 7.34
CA LEU A 69 -2.07 -0.42 7.36
C LEU A 69 -3.18 -1.20 6.65
N THR A 70 -2.83 -2.31 6.00
CA THR A 70 -3.81 -3.19 5.33
C THR A 70 -4.84 -3.75 6.31
N LEU A 71 -4.43 -4.11 7.53
CA LEU A 71 -5.36 -4.52 8.58
C LEU A 71 -5.81 -3.30 9.38
N HIS A 72 -7.11 -3.26 9.71
CA HIS A 72 -7.77 -2.12 10.35
C HIS A 72 -7.22 -1.71 11.73
N SER A 73 -6.38 -2.53 12.37
CA SER A 73 -5.79 -2.20 13.66
C SER A 73 -4.34 -2.66 13.74
N ARG A 74 -3.50 -1.75 14.22
CA ARG A 74 -2.13 -2.00 14.69
C ARG A 74 -2.03 -3.25 15.57
N ASN A 75 -3.01 -3.48 16.45
CA ASN A 75 -3.01 -4.62 17.37
C ASN A 75 -3.03 -5.98 16.66
N TYR A 76 -3.57 -6.06 15.44
CA TYR A 76 -3.57 -7.29 14.67
C TYR A 76 -2.17 -7.72 14.23
N TYR A 77 -1.22 -6.79 14.15
CA TYR A 77 0.17 -7.06 13.79
C TYR A 77 1.02 -7.40 15.02
N LEU A 78 0.71 -6.83 16.20
CA LEU A 78 1.57 -6.89 17.38
C LEU A 78 1.16 -7.96 18.41
N ASN A 79 -0.02 -8.56 18.26
CA ASN A 79 -0.57 -9.50 19.23
C ASN A 79 -0.47 -10.95 18.76
N ASP A 80 0.75 -11.49 18.84
CA ASP A 80 1.19 -12.83 18.40
C ASP A 80 0.42 -14.03 18.99
N THR A 81 -0.52 -13.84 19.92
CA THR A 81 -1.17 -14.96 20.63
C THR A 81 -2.65 -15.16 20.30
N LYS A 82 -3.30 -14.20 19.62
CA LYS A 82 -4.73 -14.28 19.30
C LYS A 82 -5.06 -14.08 17.82
N ASP A 83 -4.22 -13.36 17.09
CA ASP A 83 -4.59 -12.80 15.79
C ASP A 83 -3.92 -13.50 14.60
N ASP A 84 -3.24 -14.64 14.81
CA ASP A 84 -2.64 -15.49 13.76
C ASP A 84 -3.63 -15.80 12.63
N LYS A 85 -4.91 -16.05 12.96
CA LYS A 85 -5.95 -16.33 11.97
C LYS A 85 -6.28 -15.11 11.10
N ILE A 86 -6.13 -13.90 11.64
CA ILE A 86 -6.38 -12.66 10.92
C ILE A 86 -5.20 -12.35 10.01
N LEU A 87 -3.97 -12.53 10.49
CA LEU A 87 -2.76 -12.40 9.68
C LEU A 87 -2.73 -13.41 8.52
N ASP A 88 -3.06 -14.68 8.79
CA ASP A 88 -3.14 -15.72 7.75
C ASP A 88 -4.26 -15.44 6.72
N ALA A 89 -5.42 -14.95 7.18
CA ALA A 89 -6.49 -14.53 6.28
C ALA A 89 -6.10 -13.30 5.45
N GLY A 90 -5.38 -12.34 6.03
CA GLY A 90 -4.84 -11.16 5.34
C GLY A 90 -3.83 -11.57 4.27
N LEU A 91 -2.86 -12.42 4.62
CA LEU A 91 -1.89 -12.96 3.67
C LEU A 91 -2.57 -13.73 2.52
N THR A 92 -3.56 -14.56 2.85
CA THR A 92 -4.36 -15.29 1.85
C THR A 92 -5.10 -14.32 0.93
N HIS A 93 -5.68 -13.24 1.48
CA HIS A 93 -6.39 -12.23 0.71
C HIS A 93 -5.45 -11.50 -0.26
N MET A 94 -4.32 -10.99 0.23
CA MET A 94 -3.30 -10.32 -0.57
C MET A 94 -2.78 -11.23 -1.69
N THR A 95 -2.52 -12.51 -1.37
CA THR A 95 -2.04 -13.49 -2.36
C THR A 95 -3.07 -13.70 -3.47
N LYS A 96 -4.34 -13.89 -3.11
CA LYS A 96 -5.42 -14.08 -4.10
C LYS A 96 -5.60 -12.87 -5.01
N VAL A 97 -5.51 -11.66 -4.45
CA VAL A 97 -5.58 -10.43 -5.26
C VAL A 97 -4.41 -10.37 -6.24
N GLY A 98 -3.18 -10.65 -5.79
CA GLY A 98 -2.01 -10.68 -6.68
C GLY A 98 -2.13 -11.71 -7.81
N VAL A 99 -2.65 -12.91 -7.52
CA VAL A 99 -2.91 -13.93 -8.55
C VAL A 99 -3.98 -13.48 -9.55
N LEU A 100 -5.07 -12.87 -9.08
CA LEU A 100 -6.10 -12.31 -9.96
C LEU A 100 -5.57 -11.19 -10.86
N LEU A 101 -4.50 -10.51 -10.44
CA LEU A 101 -3.82 -9.46 -11.17
C LEU A 101 -2.67 -9.96 -12.06
N GLY A 102 -2.51 -11.28 -12.20
CA GLY A 102 -1.57 -11.89 -13.14
C GLY A 102 -0.32 -12.51 -12.52
N GLY A 103 -0.20 -12.51 -11.19
CA GLY A 103 0.92 -13.14 -10.48
C GLY A 103 0.82 -14.66 -10.41
N GLU A 104 1.99 -15.32 -10.32
CA GLU A 104 2.09 -16.74 -10.00
C GLU A 104 1.91 -16.93 -8.49
N GLU A 105 1.11 -17.93 -8.07
CA GLU A 105 0.63 -18.06 -6.68
C GLU A 105 1.76 -18.16 -5.66
N TYR A 106 2.75 -19.01 -5.91
CA TYR A 106 3.86 -19.21 -4.96
C TYR A 106 4.74 -17.95 -4.84
N ALA A 107 5.15 -17.37 -5.96
CA ALA A 107 5.94 -16.14 -5.99
C ALA A 107 5.18 -14.95 -5.40
N THR A 108 3.88 -14.85 -5.67
CA THR A 108 3.01 -13.81 -5.08
C THR A 108 2.93 -13.97 -3.57
N ASN A 109 2.75 -15.20 -3.07
CA ASN A 109 2.68 -15.45 -1.64
C ASN A 109 3.97 -15.02 -0.91
N LEU A 110 5.14 -15.27 -1.49
CA LEU A 110 6.42 -14.83 -0.92
C LEU A 110 6.50 -13.30 -0.85
N GLN A 111 6.15 -12.60 -1.94
CA GLN A 111 6.13 -11.14 -1.94
C GLN A 111 5.10 -10.56 -0.95
N MET A 112 3.94 -11.18 -0.79
CA MET A 112 2.94 -10.73 0.18
C MET A 112 3.39 -10.96 1.63
N LYS A 113 4.21 -11.98 1.90
CA LYS A 113 4.86 -12.15 3.22
C LYS A 113 5.84 -11.02 3.49
N ASP A 114 6.67 -10.66 2.52
CA ASP A 114 7.61 -9.53 2.65
C ASP A 114 6.87 -8.21 2.91
N ILE A 115 5.74 -7.99 2.23
CA ILE A 115 4.86 -6.82 2.47
C ILE A 115 4.27 -6.87 3.88
N LEU A 116 3.78 -8.03 4.33
CA LEU A 116 3.21 -8.18 5.68
C LEU A 116 4.25 -7.91 6.76
N ASP A 117 5.47 -8.43 6.62
CA ASP A 117 6.59 -8.19 7.53
C ASP A 117 6.99 -6.71 7.56
N PHE A 118 6.93 -6.04 6.41
CA PHE A 118 7.16 -4.60 6.32
C PHE A 118 6.05 -3.80 7.03
N GLU A 119 4.78 -4.13 6.82
CA GLU A 119 3.67 -3.49 7.53
C GLU A 119 3.72 -3.74 9.04
N THR A 120 4.12 -4.93 9.49
CA THR A 120 4.31 -5.21 10.92
C THR A 120 5.34 -4.27 11.54
N LYS A 121 6.44 -3.98 10.85
CA LYS A 121 7.45 -3.00 11.31
C LYS A 121 6.94 -1.57 11.29
N LEU A 122 6.11 -1.20 10.31
CA LEU A 122 5.43 0.11 10.31
C LEU A 122 4.45 0.24 11.47
N ALA A 123 3.90 -0.88 11.92
CA ALA A 123 3.00 -0.98 13.05
C ALA A 123 3.76 -1.00 14.40
N GLU A 124 5.08 -0.86 14.49
CA GLU A 124 5.84 -0.73 15.76
C GLU A 124 6.03 0.74 16.19
#